data_AF-M5JJA8-F1
#
_entry.id   AF-M5JJA8-F1
#
_cell.length_a   1.000
_cell.length_b   1.000
_cell.length_c   1.000
_cell.angle_alpha   90.00
_cell.angle_beta   90.00
_cell.angle_gamma   90.00
#
_symmetry.space_group_name_H-M   'P 1'
#
loop_
_entity.id
_entity.type
_entity.pdbx_description
1 polymer ?
#
loop_
_entity_poly.entity_id
_entity_poly.type
_entity_poly.pdbx_seq_one_letter_code
_entity_poly.pdbx_strand_id
1 'polypeptide(L)'
;AKATANFALLMTKRLTHTGSTLRPRPVEFKAGIARELEAKVWPLLAQRRVAPVMDMIFSLKDAWRAHERMEEGRHIGKIVLDIA
;
A
#
# COMPACT_ATOMS: atom_id res chain seq x y z
N ALA A 1 17.58 10.23 6.31
CA ALA A 1 18.00 11.42 5.53
C ALA A 1 17.21 12.63 6.00
N LYS A 2 17.83 13.80 6.14
CA LYS A 2 17.16 15.06 6.48
C LYS A 2 16.83 15.78 5.17
N ALA A 3 15.57 16.16 4.98
CA ALA A 3 15.13 16.95 3.83
C ALA A 3 14.72 18.35 4.28
N THR A 4 14.89 19.34 3.40
CA THR A 4 14.40 20.71 3.60
C THR A 4 13.10 20.91 2.82
N ALA A 5 12.18 21.73 3.35
CA ALA A 5 10.88 22.00 2.72
C ALA A 5 10.55 23.49 2.80
N ASN A 6 10.03 24.05 1.70
CA ASN A 6 9.57 25.44 1.64
C ASN A 6 8.07 25.53 2.00
N PHE A 7 7.76 25.90 3.24
CA PHE A 7 6.38 26.01 3.73
C PHE A 7 5.62 27.24 3.20
N ALA A 8 6.28 28.22 2.56
CA ALA A 8 5.58 29.35 1.95
C ALA A 8 4.58 28.89 0.87
N LEU A 9 4.90 27.83 0.12
CA LEU A 9 4.01 27.26 -0.90
C LEU A 9 2.72 26.67 -0.29
N LEU A 10 2.83 26.07 0.90
CA LEU A 10 1.69 25.53 1.63
C LEU A 10 0.76 26.66 2.10
N MET A 11 1.33 27.76 2.60
CA MET A 11 0.57 28.90 3.09
C MET A 11 -0.11 29.68 1.95
N THR A 12 0.65 30.06 0.92
CA THR A 12 0.12 30.85 -0.22
C THR A 12 -1.03 30.15 -0.93
N LYS A 13 -1.00 28.81 -0.98
CA LYS A 13 -2.06 28.00 -1.59
C LYS A 13 -3.06 27.42 -0.58
N ARG A 14 -2.89 27.68 0.72
CA ARG A 14 -3.71 27.14 1.82
C ARG A 14 -3.87 25.62 1.75
N LEU A 15 -2.77 24.90 1.56
CA LEU A 15 -2.76 23.45 1.43
C LEU A 15 -2.78 22.77 2.80
N THR A 16 -3.36 21.57 2.87
CA THR A 16 -3.28 20.69 4.04
C THR A 16 -2.18 19.66 3.83
N HIS A 17 -1.24 19.58 4.77
CA HIS A 17 -0.24 18.51 4.84
C HIS A 17 -0.50 17.66 6.08
N THR A 18 -0.78 16.37 5.88
CA THR A 18 -1.06 15.42 6.96
C THR A 18 -0.48 14.05 6.61
N GLY A 19 -0.31 13.20 7.62
CA GLY A 19 0.23 11.86 7.48
C GLY A 19 -0.33 10.92 8.54
N SER A 20 -0.38 9.64 8.22
CA SER A 20 -0.73 8.60 9.19
C SER A 20 0.04 7.32 8.89
N THR A 21 0.26 6.50 9.92
CA THR A 21 0.83 5.17 9.78
C THR A 21 -0.21 4.15 10.22
N LEU A 22 -0.33 3.02 9.50
CA LEU A 22 -1.36 2.02 9.77
C LEU A 22 -1.01 1.09 10.94
N ARG A 23 0.28 0.74 11.10
CA ARG A 23 0.75 -0.26 12.08
C ARG A 23 0.32 0.06 13.53
N PRO A 24 0.54 1.27 14.08
CA PRO A 24 0.21 1.58 15.48
C PRO A 24 -1.28 1.85 15.72
N ARG A 25 -2.16 1.79 14.70
CA ARG A 25 -3.58 2.11 14.87
C ARG A 25 -4.30 1.00 15.66
N PRO A 26 -5.31 1.35 16.49
CA PRO A 26 -6.13 0.37 17.20
C PRO A 26 -6.84 -0.60 16.25
N VAL A 27 -7.24 -1.75 16.79
CA VAL A 27 -7.94 -2.79 16.03
C VAL A 27 -9.28 -2.28 15.50
N GLU A 28 -10.01 -1.52 16.30
CA GLU A 28 -11.31 -0.94 15.98
C GLU A 28 -11.22 -0.03 14.76
N PHE A 29 -10.15 0.77 14.67
CA PHE A 29 -9.89 1.63 13.51
C PHE A 29 -9.66 0.80 12.24
N LYS A 30 -8.86 -0.27 12.33
CA LYS A 30 -8.59 -1.18 11.20
C LYS A 30 -9.85 -1.93 10.78
N ALA A 31 -10.67 -2.36 11.75
CA ALA A 31 -11.94 -3.03 11.51
C ALA A 31 -12.94 -2.11 10.78
N GLY A 32 -12.98 -0.82 11.14
CA GLY A 32 -13.75 0.19 10.42
C GLY A 32 -13.35 0.27 8.94
N ILE A 33 -12.05 0.38 8.66
CA ILE A 33 -11.52 0.38 7.29
C ILE A 33 -11.89 -0.90 6.55
N ALA A 34 -11.75 -2.07 7.18
CA ALA A 34 -12.07 -3.36 6.55
C ALA A 34 -13.55 -3.43 6.13
N ARG A 35 -14.49 -3.03 7.01
CA ARG A 35 -15.92 -2.97 6.68
C ARG A 35 -16.22 -2.03 5.52
N GLU A 36 -15.55 -0.89 5.46
CA GLU A 36 -15.73 0.05 4.34
C GLU A 36 -15.19 -0.49 3.01
N LEU A 37 -14.05 -1.17 3.03
CA LEU A 37 -13.48 -1.82 1.85
C LEU A 37 -14.38 -2.95 1.35
N GLU A 38 -14.95 -3.75 2.24
CA GLU A 38 -15.93 -4.79 1.89
C GLU A 38 -17.18 -4.18 1.24
N ALA A 39 -17.73 -3.11 1.81
CA ALA A 39 -18.94 -2.49 1.27
C ALA A 39 -18.70 -1.79 -0.08
N LYS A 40 -17.54 -1.15 -0.28
CA LYS A 40 -17.30 -0.23 -1.41
C LYS A 40 -16.35 -0.79 -2.48
N VAL A 41 -15.35 -1.59 -2.10
CA VAL A 41 -14.26 -2.03 -2.99
C VAL A 41 -14.44 -3.48 -3.46
N TRP A 42 -14.93 -4.38 -2.61
CA TRP A 42 -15.17 -5.78 -2.99
C TRP A 42 -16.09 -5.93 -4.22
N PRO A 43 -17.19 -5.17 -4.35
CA PRO A 43 -18.01 -5.21 -5.56
C PRO A 43 -17.23 -4.83 -6.82
N LEU A 44 -16.28 -3.89 -6.73
CA LEU A 44 -15.45 -3.46 -7.86
C LEU A 44 -14.45 -4.55 -8.26
N LEU A 45 -13.88 -5.27 -7.28
CA LEU A 45 -13.01 -6.42 -7.52
C LEU A 45 -13.79 -7.57 -8.17
N ALA A 46 -14.97 -7.90 -7.64
CA ALA A 46 -15.83 -8.95 -8.17
C ALA A 46 -16.26 -8.68 -9.62
N GLN A 47 -16.55 -7.41 -9.93
CA GLN A 47 -16.88 -6.94 -11.29
C GLN A 47 -15.64 -6.72 -12.17
N ARG A 48 -14.42 -6.97 -11.66
CA ARG A 48 -13.14 -6.72 -12.35
C ARG A 48 -12.97 -5.29 -12.86
N ARG A 49 -13.63 -4.32 -12.22
CA ARG A 49 -13.46 -2.89 -12.50
C ARG A 49 -12.13 -2.36 -11.95
N VAL A 50 -11.61 -3.02 -10.93
CA VAL A 50 -10.28 -2.78 -10.36
C VAL A 50 -9.61 -4.13 -10.07
N ALA A 51 -8.28 -4.16 -10.10
CA ALA A 51 -7.49 -5.32 -9.72
C ALA A 51 -6.14 -4.87 -9.14
N PRO A 52 -5.55 -5.63 -8.20
CA PRO A 52 -4.15 -5.43 -7.83
C PRO A 52 -3.25 -5.65 -9.05
N VAL A 53 -2.29 -4.74 -9.26
CA VAL A 53 -1.20 -5.00 -10.20
C VAL A 53 -0.24 -6.00 -9.55
N MET A 54 0.02 -7.11 -10.23
CA MET A 54 0.88 -8.20 -9.75
C MET A 54 2.22 -8.13 -10.45
N ASP A 55 3.32 -8.24 -9.69
CA ASP A 55 4.68 -8.27 -10.24
C ASP A 55 5.14 -9.72 -10.46
N MET A 56 5.35 -10.44 -9.37
CA MET A 56 5.81 -11.84 -9.37
C MET A 56 5.22 -12.60 -8.17
N ILE A 57 5.09 -13.91 -8.36
CA ILE A 57 4.72 -14.86 -7.31
C ILE A 57 5.93 -15.76 -7.07
N PHE A 58 6.38 -15.83 -5.82
CA PHE A 58 7.45 -16.73 -5.38
C PHE A 58 6.88 -17.77 -4.42
N SER A 59 7.45 -18.97 -4.38
CA SER A 59 7.18 -19.86 -3.25
C SER A 59 7.63 -19.18 -1.95
N LEU A 60 6.92 -19.44 -0.84
CA LEU A 60 7.32 -18.99 0.49
C LEU A 60 8.75 -19.40 0.84
N LYS A 61 9.21 -20.56 0.35
CA LYS A 61 10.59 -21.04 0.53
C LYS A 61 11.63 -20.12 -0.13
N ASP A 62 11.21 -19.39 -1.16
CA ASP A 62 12.02 -18.44 -1.93
C ASP A 62 11.74 -16.98 -1.55
N ALA A 63 11.24 -16.72 -0.33
CA ALA A 63 10.97 -15.35 0.12
C ALA A 63 12.20 -14.42 0.01
N TRP A 64 13.41 -14.97 0.10
CA TRP A 64 14.65 -14.21 -0.10
C TRP A 64 14.74 -13.61 -1.52
N ARG A 65 14.31 -14.33 -2.57
CA ARG A 65 14.25 -13.82 -3.95
C ARG A 65 13.21 -12.73 -4.11
N ALA A 66 12.08 -12.84 -3.40
CA ALA A 66 11.08 -11.79 -3.35
C ALA A 66 11.66 -10.49 -2.74
N HIS A 67 12.52 -10.61 -1.73
CA HIS A 67 13.25 -9.49 -1.16
C HIS A 67 14.28 -8.90 -2.15
N GLU A 68 15.07 -9.72 -2.84
CA GLU A 68 15.99 -9.24 -3.89
C GLU A 68 15.23 -8.44 -4.96
N ARG A 69 14.13 -8.98 -5.47
CA ARG A 69 13.25 -8.30 -6.45
C ARG A 69 12.72 -6.96 -5.93
N MET A 70 12.39 -6.88 -4.64
CA MET A 70 11.92 -5.65 -3.99
C MET A 70 13.05 -4.61 -3.89
N GLU A 71 14.24 -5.03 -3.46
CA GLU A 71 15.42 -4.18 -3.25
C GLU A 71 16.00 -3.62 -4.55
N GLU A 72 15.86 -4.34 -5.66
CA GLU A 72 16.19 -3.82 -7.00
C GLU A 72 15.40 -2.57 -7.39
N GLY A 73 14.26 -2.30 -6.74
CA GLY A 73 13.45 -1.10 -6.96
C GLY A 73 12.73 -1.03 -8.32
N ARG A 74 12.81 -2.09 -9.14
CA ARG A 74 12.19 -2.17 -10.48
C ARG A 74 10.83 -2.89 -10.48
N HIS A 75 10.24 -3.18 -9.32
CA HIS A 75 8.98 -3.91 -9.24
C HIS A 75 7.78 -3.00 -9.46
N ILE A 76 6.83 -3.48 -10.25
CA ILE A 76 5.58 -2.78 -10.51
C ILE A 76 4.44 -3.62 -9.93
N GLY A 77 3.85 -3.12 -8.84
CA GLY A 77 2.74 -3.80 -8.17
C GLY A 77 3.19 -4.67 -7.00
N LYS A 78 2.46 -5.76 -6.75
CA LYS A 78 2.63 -6.63 -5.59
C LYS A 78 3.48 -7.85 -5.92
N ILE A 79 4.49 -8.09 -5.08
CA ILE A 79 5.19 -9.38 -5.00
C ILE A 79 4.43 -10.24 -3.99
N VAL A 80 4.05 -11.46 -4.37
CA VAL A 80 3.25 -12.37 -3.54
C VAL A 80 4.03 -13.63 -3.24
N LEU A 81 3.82 -14.16 -2.03
CA LEU A 81 4.36 -15.44 -1.62
C LEU A 81 3.26 -16.49 -1.65
N ASP A 82 3.49 -17.55 -2.41
CA ASP A 82 2.64 -18.73 -2.48
C ASP A 82 3.07 -19.76 -1.42
N ILE A 83 2.09 -20.30 -0.72
CA ILE A 83 2.28 -21.25 0.38
C ILE A 83 1.96 -22.70 -0.03
N ALA A 84 1.46 -22.91 -1.24
CA ALA A 84 1.14 -24.22 -1.79
C ALA A 84 2.39 -25.09 -2.05
#